data_AF-A0A926YY67-F1
#
_entry.id   AF-A0A926YY67-F1
#
_cell.length_a   1.000
_cell.length_b   1.000
_cell.length_c   1.000
_cell.angle_alpha   90.00
_cell.angle_beta   90.00
_cell.angle_gamma   90.00
#
_symmetry.space_group_name_H-M   'P 1'
#
loop_
_entity.id
_entity.type
_entity.pdbx_description
1 polymer ?
#
loop_
_entity_poly.entity_id
_entity_poly.type
_entity_poly.pdbx_seq_one_letter_code
_entity_poly.pdbx_strand_id
1 'polypeptide(L)'
;MQIALISLAIVIGFAFCYWLAEHLDWGHVLTREGKRETAFAELLYFSMGTFFRIGYGDQVPTDLSRWIVGLEALCNFLVTLVYIAQLVADSMERSIVNKTRERLENLFGRYE
;
A
#
# COMPACT_ATOMS: atom_id res chain seq x y z
N MET A 1 -9.15 7.14 6.46
CA MET A 1 -9.96 5.89 6.36
C MET A 1 -10.01 5.36 4.92
N GLN A 2 -10.23 6.20 3.91
CA GLN A 2 -10.34 5.75 2.51
C GLN A 2 -9.06 5.05 1.98
N ILE A 3 -7.87 5.60 2.24
CA ILE A 3 -6.60 5.00 1.78
C ILE A 3 -6.39 3.60 2.36
N ALA A 4 -6.73 3.38 3.63
CA ALA A 4 -6.60 2.06 4.25
C ALA A 4 -7.52 1.01 3.58
N LEU A 5 -8.74 1.40 3.22
CA LEU A 5 -9.68 0.52 2.49
C LEU A 5 -9.18 0.21 1.08
N ILE A 6 -8.59 1.20 0.39
CA ILE A 6 -7.98 1.02 -0.92
C ILE A 6 -6.79 0.06 -0.82
N SER A 7 -5.90 0.25 0.16
CA SER A 7 -4.78 -0.68 0.40
C SER A 7 -5.26 -2.10 0.66
N LEU A 8 -6.30 -2.27 1.48
CA LEU A 8 -6.87 -3.59 1.75
C LEU A 8 -7.47 -4.23 0.49
N ALA A 9 -8.20 -3.45 -0.32
CA ALA A 9 -8.76 -3.93 -1.58
C ALA A 9 -7.66 -4.32 -2.59
N ILE A 10 -6.55 -3.58 -2.63
CA ILE A 10 -5.39 -3.91 -3.48
C ILE A 10 -4.77 -5.24 -3.02
N VAL A 11 -4.52 -5.42 -1.72
CA VAL A 11 -3.99 -6.68 -1.18
C VAL A 11 -4.90 -7.87 -1.53
N ILE A 12 -6.20 -7.76 -1.30
CA ILE A 12 -7.15 -8.84 -1.64
C ILE A 12 -7.18 -9.07 -3.16
N GLY A 13 -7.12 -8.02 -3.97
CA GLY A 13 -7.09 -8.11 -5.42
C GLY A 13 -5.84 -8.81 -5.94
N PHE A 14 -4.66 -8.51 -5.40
CA PHE A 14 -3.42 -9.18 -5.78
C PHE A 14 -3.38 -10.64 -5.30
N ALA A 15 -3.88 -10.93 -4.09
CA ALA A 15 -4.08 -12.30 -3.63
C ALA A 15 -4.94 -13.13 -4.62
N PHE A 16 -6.00 -12.51 -5.16
CA PHE A 16 -6.82 -13.13 -6.20
C PHE A 16 -6.07 -13.30 -7.52
N CYS A 17 -5.25 -12.33 -7.94
CA CYS A 17 -4.39 -12.47 -9.11
C CYS A 17 -3.38 -13.62 -8.97
N TYR A 18 -2.76 -13.81 -7.80
CA TYR A 18 -1.88 -14.95 -7.54
C TYR A 18 -2.65 -16.27 -7.59
N TRP A 19 -3.84 -16.31 -7.00
CA TRP A 19 -4.69 -17.50 -7.01
C TRP A 19 -5.11 -17.88 -8.43
N LEU A 20 -5.42 -16.89 -9.27
CA LEU A 20 -5.74 -17.10 -10.67
C LEU A 20 -4.51 -17.56 -11.47
N ALA A 21 -3.34 -16.95 -11.26
CA ALA A 21 -2.09 -17.34 -11.92
C ALA A 21 -1.70 -18.79 -11.58
N GLU A 22 -1.95 -19.21 -10.34
CA GLU A 22 -1.74 -20.59 -9.87
C GLU A 22 -2.69 -21.58 -10.58
N HIS A 23 -3.98 -21.23 -10.72
CA HIS A 23 -4.97 -22.08 -11.40
C HIS A 23 -4.75 -22.20 -12.90
N LEU A 24 -4.16 -21.18 -13.53
CA LEU A 24 -3.86 -21.17 -14.96
C LEU A 24 -2.46 -21.71 -15.29
N ASP A 25 -1.70 -22.13 -14.26
CA ASP A 25 -0.32 -22.61 -14.37
C ASP A 25 0.63 -21.58 -15.04
N TRP A 26 0.33 -20.28 -14.86
CA TRP A 26 1.11 -19.15 -15.42
C TRP A 26 2.21 -18.68 -14.48
N GLY A 27 2.10 -19.01 -13.20
CA GLY A 27 3.18 -18.84 -12.25
C GLY A 27 2.77 -19.23 -10.84
N HIS A 28 3.78 -19.57 -10.05
CA HIS A 28 3.58 -20.18 -8.74
C HIS A 28 4.19 -19.33 -7.64
N VAL A 29 3.58 -19.40 -6.46
CA VAL A 29 4.23 -19.00 -5.21
C VAL A 29 4.68 -20.28 -4.52
N LEU A 30 5.99 -20.41 -4.31
CA LEU A 30 6.60 -21.59 -3.71
C LEU A 30 7.02 -21.30 -2.28
N THR A 31 6.76 -22.20 -1.36
CA THR A 31 7.45 -22.20 -0.06
C THR A 31 8.94 -22.49 -0.27
N ARG A 32 9.79 -22.17 0.71
CA ARG A 32 11.23 -22.55 0.72
C ARG A 32 11.49 -24.03 0.49
N GLU A 33 10.55 -24.89 0.87
CA GLU A 33 10.63 -26.34 0.63
C GLU A 33 10.31 -26.74 -0.82
N GLY A 34 9.99 -25.78 -1.70
CA GLY A 34 9.61 -26.00 -3.11
C GLY A 34 8.16 -26.45 -3.31
N LYS A 35 7.32 -26.38 -2.27
CA LYS A 35 5.89 -26.70 -2.35
C LYS A 35 5.10 -25.53 -2.92
N ARG A 36 4.11 -25.82 -3.76
CA ARG A 36 3.21 -24.80 -4.35
C ARG A 36 2.16 -24.38 -3.33
N GLU A 37 2.06 -23.07 -3.12
CA GLU A 37 0.99 -22.46 -2.32
C GLU A 37 -0.26 -22.29 -3.19
N THR A 38 -1.27 -23.13 -2.93
CA THR A 38 -2.53 -23.13 -3.70
C THR A 38 -3.71 -22.54 -2.92
N ALA A 39 -3.60 -22.53 -1.59
CA ALA A 39 -4.63 -22.01 -0.72
C ALA A 39 -4.68 -20.48 -0.81
N PHE A 40 -5.88 -19.93 -0.99
CA PHE A 40 -6.08 -18.48 -1.06
C PHE A 40 -5.55 -17.75 0.18
N ALA A 41 -5.65 -18.37 1.37
CA ALA A 41 -5.15 -17.79 2.61
C ALA A 41 -3.62 -17.58 2.60
N GLU A 42 -2.87 -18.53 2.03
CA GLU A 42 -1.41 -18.46 1.92
C GLU A 42 -0.98 -17.41 0.89
N LEU A 43 -1.73 -17.30 -0.21
CA LEU A 43 -1.51 -16.27 -1.23
C LEU A 43 -1.90 -14.86 -0.73
N LEU A 44 -2.90 -14.77 0.14
CA LEU A 44 -3.26 -13.53 0.82
C LEU A 44 -2.16 -13.12 1.81
N TYR A 45 -1.59 -14.07 2.55
CA TYR A 45 -0.42 -13.84 3.39
C TYR A 45 0.78 -13.34 2.56
N PHE A 46 1.05 -13.96 1.42
CA PHE A 46 2.09 -13.52 0.48
C PHE A 46 1.88 -12.07 0.01
N SER A 47 0.66 -11.74 -0.41
CA SER A 47 0.30 -10.40 -0.87
C SER A 47 0.43 -9.37 0.26
N MET A 48 -0.02 -9.67 1.48
CA MET A 48 0.21 -8.79 2.63
C MET A 48 1.70 -8.56 2.87
N GLY A 49 2.49 -9.62 2.89
CA GLY A 49 3.95 -9.54 3.08
C GLY A 49 4.65 -8.72 2.00
N THR A 50 4.15 -8.80 0.76
CA THR A 50 4.67 -8.06 -0.40
C THR A 50 4.25 -6.60 -0.37
N PHE A 51 2.96 -6.32 -0.23
CA PHE A 51 2.39 -4.96 -0.22
C PHE A 51 2.99 -4.12 0.91
N PHE A 52 3.05 -4.66 2.13
CA PHE A 52 3.66 -3.96 3.27
C PHE A 52 5.19 -4.02 3.29
N ARG A 53 5.81 -4.70 2.32
CA ARG A 53 7.26 -4.89 2.21
C ARG A 53 7.88 -5.53 3.46
N ILE A 54 7.11 -6.39 4.14
CA ILE A 54 7.60 -7.18 5.27
C ILE A 54 8.58 -8.24 4.76
N GLY A 55 8.19 -8.96 3.70
CA GLY A 55 9.05 -9.89 2.98
C GLY A 55 9.72 -10.94 3.87
N TYR A 56 8.93 -11.73 4.61
CA TYR A 56 9.44 -12.79 5.51
C TYR A 56 10.40 -13.77 4.81
N GLY A 57 10.26 -13.95 3.49
CA GLY A 57 11.21 -14.71 2.67
C GLY A 57 11.04 -16.22 2.77
N ASP A 58 9.94 -16.68 3.33
CA ASP A 58 9.45 -18.05 3.40
C ASP A 58 8.75 -18.49 2.10
N GLN A 59 8.11 -17.54 1.42
CA GLN A 59 7.45 -17.71 0.12
C GLN A 59 8.20 -16.97 -0.98
N VAL A 60 8.33 -17.61 -2.15
CA VAL A 60 9.09 -17.12 -3.29
C VAL A 60 8.25 -17.21 -4.57
N PRO A 61 8.03 -16.09 -5.28
CA PRO A 61 7.29 -16.08 -6.54
C PRO A 61 8.16 -16.61 -7.70
N THR A 62 7.52 -17.34 -8.60
CA THR A 62 8.13 -17.90 -9.82
C THR A 62 7.34 -17.50 -11.06
N ASP A 63 7.99 -17.59 -12.22
CA ASP A 63 7.42 -17.30 -13.53
C ASP A 63 6.70 -15.93 -13.59
N LEU A 64 5.46 -15.89 -14.08
CA LEU A 64 4.70 -14.65 -14.25
C LEU A 64 4.36 -13.98 -12.92
N SER A 65 4.29 -14.73 -11.82
CA SER A 65 4.02 -14.19 -10.47
C SER A 65 5.09 -13.19 -10.03
N ARG A 66 6.31 -13.23 -10.59
CA ARG A 66 7.35 -12.21 -10.35
C ARG A 66 6.96 -10.83 -10.89
N TRP A 67 6.28 -10.78 -12.04
CA TRP A 67 5.79 -9.54 -12.60
C TRP A 67 4.61 -9.00 -11.81
N ILE A 68 3.73 -9.88 -11.33
CA ILE A 68 2.61 -9.52 -10.44
C ILE A 68 3.15 -8.87 -9.15
N VAL A 69 4.20 -9.43 -8.54
CA VAL A 69 4.88 -8.85 -7.37
C VAL A 69 5.44 -7.45 -7.67
N GLY A 70 6.04 -7.26 -8.84
CA GLY A 70 6.53 -5.95 -9.27
C GLY A 70 5.41 -4.91 -9.39
N LEU A 71 4.27 -5.30 -9.96
CA LEU A 71 3.08 -4.44 -10.05
C LEU A 71 2.48 -4.14 -8.68
N GLU A 72 2.41 -5.13 -7.79
CA GLU A 72 1.93 -4.94 -6.41
C GLU A 72 2.80 -3.93 -5.65
N ALA A 73 4.12 -4.04 -5.77
CA ALA A 73 5.07 -3.10 -5.18
C ALA A 73 4.91 -1.68 -5.77
N LEU A 74 4.66 -1.57 -7.07
CA LEU A 74 4.39 -0.29 -7.73
C LEU A 74 3.07 0.33 -7.24
N CYS A 75 2.02 -0.47 -7.08
CA CYS A 75 0.75 -0.01 -6.52
C CYS A 75 0.92 0.54 -5.09
N ASN A 76 1.66 -0.16 -4.23
CA ASN A 76 1.98 0.34 -2.89
C ASN A 76 2.75 1.67 -2.94
N PHE A 77 3.72 1.80 -3.84
CA PHE A 77 4.46 3.04 -4.03
C PHE A 77 3.54 4.21 -4.38
N LEU A 78 2.61 4.01 -5.33
CA LEU A 78 1.63 5.04 -5.72
C LEU A 78 0.69 5.41 -4.57
N VAL A 79 0.18 4.41 -3.82
CA VAL A 79 -0.67 4.65 -2.64
C VAL A 79 0.08 5.47 -1.58
N THR A 80 1.33 5.12 -1.31
CA THR A 80 2.18 5.84 -0.35
C THR A 80 2.42 7.28 -0.81
N LEU A 81 2.67 7.50 -2.10
CA LEU A 81 2.88 8.83 -2.68
C LEU A 81 1.63 9.70 -2.54
N VAL A 82 0.44 9.15 -2.84
CA VAL A 82 -0.84 9.85 -2.65
C VAL A 82 -1.07 10.19 -1.17
N TYR A 83 -0.78 9.25 -0.27
CA TYR A 83 -0.91 9.49 1.17
C TYR A 83 -0.02 10.63 1.66
N ILE A 84 1.26 10.63 1.27
CA ILE A 84 2.19 11.70 1.62
C ILE A 84 1.72 13.04 1.05
N ALA A 85 1.26 13.07 -0.21
CA ALA A 85 0.76 14.29 -0.83
C ALA A 85 -0.43 14.89 -0.06
N GLN A 86 -1.38 14.06 0.37
CA GLN A 86 -2.52 14.49 1.21
C GLN A 86 -2.06 15.01 2.57
N LEU A 87 -1.17 14.29 3.25
CA LEU A 87 -0.64 14.73 4.54
C LEU A 87 0.07 16.08 4.45
N VAL A 88 0.88 16.28 3.41
CA VAL A 88 1.59 17.55 3.18
C VAL A 88 0.59 18.67 2.88
N ALA A 89 -0.41 18.44 2.03
CA ALA A 89 -1.44 19.43 1.71
C ALA A 89 -2.20 19.86 2.98
N ASP A 90 -2.66 18.91 3.77
CA ASP A 90 -3.38 19.17 5.03
C ASP A 90 -2.50 19.88 6.07
N SER A 91 -1.20 19.59 6.10
CA SER A 91 -0.24 20.26 7.00
C SER A 91 0.01 21.70 6.57
N MET A 92 0.10 21.95 5.25
CA MET A 92 0.28 23.29 4.70
C MET A 92 -0.94 24.17 4.95
N GLU A 93 -2.15 23.64 4.74
CA GLU A 93 -3.40 24.37 5.00
C GLU A 93 -3.48 24.80 6.47
N ARG A 94 -3.21 23.89 7.41
CA ARG A 94 -3.18 24.21 8.85
C ARG A 94 -2.16 25.30 9.19
N SER A 95 -0.98 25.25 8.58
CA SER A 95 0.07 26.25 8.81
C SER A 95 -0.34 27.64 8.29
N ILE A 96 -1.04 27.72 7.16
CA ILE A 96 -1.55 28.97 6.58
C ILE A 96 -2.67 29.55 7.45
N VAL A 97 -3.61 28.72 7.90
CA VAL A 97 -4.72 29.14 8.77
C VAL A 97 -4.19 29.67 10.10
N ASN A 98 -3.22 28.98 10.71
CA ASN A 98 -2.62 29.42 11.98
C ASN A 98 -1.88 30.76 11.84
N LYS A 99 -1.07 30.95 10.80
CA LYS A 99 -0.40 32.23 10.54
C LYS A 99 -1.39 33.38 10.29
N THR A 100 -2.49 33.09 9.59
CA THR A 100 -3.53 34.09 9.33
C THR A 100 -4.23 34.50 10.63
N ARG A 101 -4.53 33.52 11.50
CA ARG A 101 -5.12 33.78 12.82
C ARG A 101 -4.21 34.62 13.72
N GLU A 102 -2.92 34.27 13.81
CA GLU A 102 -1.95 35.06 14.58
C GLU A 102 -1.84 36.51 14.07
N ARG A 103 -1.89 36.72 12.75
CA ARG A 103 -1.90 38.07 12.17
C ARG A 103 -3.14 38.86 12.55
N LEU A 104 -4.31 38.22 12.54
CA LEU A 104 -5.56 38.87 12.94
C LEU A 104 -5.54 39.24 14.42
N GLU A 105 -5.13 38.32 15.29
CA GLU A 105 -5.01 38.57 16.74
C GLU A 105 -4.03 39.73 17.03
N ASN A 106 -2.88 39.78 16.35
CA ASN A 106 -1.93 40.89 16.47
C ASN A 106 -2.47 42.23 15.95
N LEU A 107 -3.33 42.21 14.92
CA LEU A 107 -3.97 43.44 14.43
C LEU A 107 -4.99 43.95 15.44
N PHE A 108 -5.88 43.08 15.94
CA PHE A 108 -6.91 43.47 16.90
C PHE A 108 -6.31 43.90 18.25
N GLY A 109 -5.32 43.17 18.77
CA GLY A 109 -4.64 43.54 20.02
C GLY A 109 -3.79 44.81 19.93
N ARG A 110 -3.64 45.42 18.74
CA ARG A 110 -2.98 46.72 18.55
C ARG A 110 -3.96 47.90 18.63
N TYR A 111 -5.27 47.63 18.62
CA TYR A 111 -6.32 48.64 18.69
C TYR A 111 -7.01 48.74 20.05
N GLU A 112 -6.65 47.87 21.01
CA GLU A 112 -6.97 48.00 22.44
C GLU A 112 -5.80 48.66 23.20
#